data_AF-A0A6N6PIB7-F1
#
_entry.id   AF-A0A6N6PIB7-F1
#
_cell.length_a   1.000
_cell.length_b   1.000
_cell.length_c   1.000
_cell.angle_alpha   90.00
_cell.angle_beta   90.00
_cell.angle_gamma   90.00
#
_symmetry.space_group_name_H-M   'P 1'
#
loop_
_entity.id
_entity.type
_entity.pdbx_description
1 polymer ?
#
loop_
_entity_poly.entity_id
_entity_poly.type
_entity_poly.pdbx_seq_one_letter_code
_entity_poly.pdbx_strand_id
1 'polypeptide(L)'
;MRCAALSAPVAPGSEIKAELGDLLFTVVKLARKLDLDAETALHRGTRKFATRFRAVEQLAAARGIVLEKLAFAELDQLWDEVKHQSAPGAQS
;
A
#
# COMPACT_ATOMS: atom_id res chain seq x y z
N MET A 1 22.15 -14.31 9.81
CA MET A 1 20.86 -13.91 9.19
C MET A 1 19.88 -15.06 9.30
N ARG A 2 18.91 -14.97 10.20
CA ARG A 2 17.76 -15.89 10.27
C ARG A 2 16.50 -15.04 10.24
N CYS A 3 15.97 -14.81 9.05
CA CYS A 3 14.57 -14.39 8.90
C CYS A 3 13.71 -15.64 8.97
N ALA A 4 13.18 -15.93 10.16
CA ALA A 4 12.17 -16.97 10.35
C ALA A 4 11.29 -16.59 11.56
N ALA A 5 10.39 -15.63 11.36
CA ALA A 5 9.18 -15.42 12.17
C ALA A 5 8.31 -14.30 11.58
N LEU A 6 7.53 -14.60 10.53
CA LEU A 6 6.39 -13.75 10.13
C LEU A 6 5.11 -14.59 10.19
N SER A 7 4.82 -15.17 11.35
CA SER A 7 3.54 -15.86 11.59
C SER A 7 3.19 -15.93 13.07
N ALA A 8 3.21 -14.79 13.78
CA ALA A 8 2.57 -14.68 15.09
C ALA A 8 1.79 -13.36 15.18
N PRO A 9 0.59 -13.37 15.79
CA PRO A 9 -0.16 -12.15 16.05
C PRO A 9 0.66 -11.24 16.97
N VAL A 10 0.87 -10.03 16.49
CA VAL A 10 1.73 -9.02 17.08
C VAL A 10 1.01 -8.38 18.28
N ALA A 11 1.31 -8.82 19.51
CA ALA A 11 0.74 -8.23 20.72
C ALA A 11 1.15 -6.75 20.83
N PRO A 12 0.25 -5.78 21.06
CA PRO A 12 0.62 -4.37 21.04
C PRO A 12 1.55 -4.01 22.22
N GLY A 13 2.85 -4.05 21.95
CA GLY A 13 3.93 -3.66 22.86
C GLY A 13 4.74 -2.49 22.29
N SER A 14 5.43 -1.77 23.18
CA SER A 14 6.39 -0.71 22.82
C SER A 14 7.48 -1.19 21.85
N GLU A 15 7.84 -2.47 21.91
CA GLU A 15 8.86 -3.09 21.05
C GLU A 15 8.47 -3.09 19.57
N ILE A 16 7.23 -3.45 19.22
CA ILE A 16 6.80 -3.46 17.82
C ILE A 16 6.77 -2.06 17.22
N LYS A 17 6.40 -1.06 18.02
CA LYS A 17 6.47 0.33 17.59
C LYS A 17 7.92 0.76 17.33
N ALA A 18 8.86 0.31 18.15
CA ALA A 18 10.28 0.56 17.95
C ALA A 18 10.80 -0.11 16.67
N GLU A 19 10.51 -1.41 16.48
CA GLU A 19 10.93 -2.17 15.28
C GLU A 19 10.34 -1.58 13.99
N LEU A 20 9.06 -1.17 14.01
CA LEU A 20 8.44 -0.47 12.88
C LEU A 20 9.15 0.86 12.61
N GLY A 21 9.52 1.60 13.66
CA GLY A 21 10.29 2.84 13.55
C GLY A 21 11.65 2.63 12.88
N ASP A 22 12.39 1.60 13.30
CA ASP A 22 13.70 1.25 12.73
C ASP A 22 13.60 0.81 11.26
N LEU A 23 12.53 0.08 10.91
CA LEU A 23 12.24 -0.27 9.52
C LEU A 23 11.99 0.97 8.66
N LEU A 24 11.10 1.86 9.11
CA LEU A 24 10.79 3.11 8.40
C LEU A 24 12.04 4.00 8.26
N PHE A 25 12.83 4.15 9.32
CA PHE A 25 14.08 4.89 9.28
C PHE A 25 15.09 4.28 8.31
N THR A 26 15.18 2.95 8.25
CA THR A 26 16.03 2.24 7.30
C THR A 26 15.60 2.49 5.86
N VAL A 27 14.29 2.49 5.57
CA VAL A 27 13.76 2.83 4.23
C VAL A 27 14.08 4.28 3.85
N VAL A 28 13.91 5.24 4.75
CA VAL A 28 14.27 6.65 4.51
C VAL A 28 15.78 6.80 4.27
N LYS A 29 16.61 6.09 5.04
CA LYS A 29 18.06 6.07 4.82
C LYS A 29 18.44 5.48 3.48
N LEU A 30 17.74 4.43 3.03
CA LEU A 30 17.95 3.84 1.72
C LEU A 30 17.59 4.84 0.61
N ALA A 31 16.45 5.52 0.71
CA ALA A 31 16.07 6.56 -0.25
C ALA A 31 17.16 7.63 -0.38
N ARG A 32 17.71 8.11 0.74
CA ARG A 32 18.83 9.06 0.75
C ARG A 32 20.09 8.50 0.10
N LYS A 33 20.42 7.21 0.29
CA LYS A 33 21.58 6.57 -0.37
C LYS A 33 21.42 6.45 -1.89
N LEU A 34 20.19 6.50 -2.38
CA LEU A 34 19.83 6.45 -3.80
C LEU A 34 19.54 7.84 -4.38
N ASP A 35 19.84 8.92 -3.62
CA ASP A 35 19.53 10.30 -3.98
C ASP A 35 18.04 10.55 -4.29
N LEU A 36 17.15 9.80 -3.62
CA LEU A 36 15.70 9.95 -3.72
C LEU A 36 15.15 10.76 -2.55
N ASP A 37 14.21 11.66 -2.83
CA ASP A 37 13.42 12.33 -1.81
C ASP A 37 12.31 11.40 -1.27
N ALA A 38 12.48 10.94 -0.03
CA ALA A 38 11.59 9.95 0.59
C ALA A 38 10.17 10.49 0.77
N GLU A 39 10.01 11.77 1.09
CA GLU A 39 8.71 12.42 1.27
C GLU A 39 7.93 12.44 -0.06
N THR A 40 8.56 12.92 -1.13
CA THR A 40 7.97 12.93 -2.47
C THR A 40 7.64 11.52 -2.95
N ALA A 41 8.52 10.54 -2.72
CA ALA A 41 8.27 9.15 -3.09
C ALA A 41 7.05 8.58 -2.36
N LEU A 42 6.96 8.81 -1.04
CA LEU A 42 5.81 8.40 -0.23
C LEU A 42 4.53 9.10 -0.70
N HIS A 43 4.58 10.42 -0.92
CA HIS A 43 3.44 11.20 -1.39
C HIS A 43 2.92 10.74 -2.75
N ARG A 44 3.82 10.44 -3.70
CA ARG A 44 3.46 9.83 -5.00
C ARG A 44 2.80 8.47 -4.82
N GLY A 45 3.34 7.62 -3.94
CA GLY A 45 2.77 6.31 -3.61
C GLY A 45 1.36 6.40 -3.03
N THR A 46 1.17 7.25 -2.02
CA THR A 46 -0.13 7.50 -1.37
C THR A 46 -1.15 8.06 -2.37
N ARG A 47 -0.76 9.02 -3.20
CA ARG A 47 -1.64 9.57 -4.24
C ARG A 47 -2.08 8.50 -5.25
N LYS A 48 -1.15 7.64 -5.68
CA LYS A 48 -1.45 6.52 -6.59
C LYS A 48 -2.44 5.54 -5.95
N PHE A 49 -2.27 5.22 -4.67
CA PHE A 49 -3.22 4.40 -3.93
C PHE A 49 -4.61 5.06 -3.87
N ALA A 50 -4.68 6.32 -3.46
CA ALA A 50 -5.94 7.07 -3.34
C ALA A 50 -6.69 7.17 -4.67
N THR A 51 -5.99 7.46 -5.77
CA THR A 51 -6.59 7.49 -7.12
C THR A 51 -7.19 6.13 -7.50
N ARG A 52 -6.47 5.03 -7.25
CA ARG A 52 -6.96 3.68 -7.55
C ARG A 52 -8.13 3.31 -6.66
N PHE A 53 -8.08 3.64 -5.38
CA PHE A 53 -9.17 3.34 -4.45
C PHE A 53 -10.47 4.04 -4.87
N ARG A 54 -10.40 5.31 -5.29
CA ARG A 54 -11.55 6.03 -5.86
C ARG A 54 -12.11 5.37 -7.11
N ALA A 55 -11.24 4.87 -7.99
CA ALA A 55 -11.68 4.13 -9.16
C ALA A 55 -12.34 2.79 -8.80
N VAL A 56 -11.87 2.11 -7.74
CA VAL A 56 -12.55 0.92 -7.18
C VAL A 56 -13.93 1.28 -6.65
N GLU A 57 -14.08 2.38 -5.91
CA GLU A 57 -15.37 2.86 -5.41
C GLU A 57 -16.33 3.17 -6.56
N GLN A 58 -15.86 3.83 -7.62
CA GLN A 58 -16.66 4.13 -8.81
C GLN A 58 -17.08 2.85 -9.55
N LEU A 59 -16.17 1.89 -9.70
CA LEU A 59 -16.45 0.62 -10.36
C LEU A 59 -17.47 -0.21 -9.57
N ALA A 60 -17.31 -0.26 -8.24
CA ALA A 60 -18.26 -0.93 -7.37
C ALA A 60 -19.64 -0.28 -7.42
N ALA A 61 -19.71 1.06 -7.36
CA ALA A 61 -20.96 1.80 -7.48
C ALA A 61 -21.66 1.55 -8.83
N ALA A 62 -20.90 1.55 -9.94
CA ALA A 62 -21.42 1.27 -11.27
C ALA A 62 -22.00 -0.15 -11.40
N ARG A 63 -21.47 -1.11 -10.61
CA ARG A 63 -21.94 -2.51 -10.56
C ARG A 63 -22.98 -2.78 -9.47
N GLY A 64 -23.38 -1.76 -8.69
CA GLY A 64 -24.29 -1.93 -7.55
C GLY A 64 -23.69 -2.75 -6.40
N ILE A 65 -22.35 -2.81 -6.31
CA ILE A 65 -21.63 -3.58 -5.30
C ILE A 65 -21.38 -2.71 -4.07
N VAL A 66 -21.68 -3.24 -2.89
CA VAL A 66 -21.37 -2.61 -1.59
C VAL A 66 -20.01 -3.10 -1.12
N LEU A 67 -18.98 -2.25 -1.20
CA LEU A 67 -17.58 -2.61 -0.86
C LEU A 67 -17.43 -3.20 0.54
N GLU A 68 -18.17 -2.69 1.52
CA GLU A 68 -18.12 -3.15 2.93
C GLU A 68 -18.57 -4.59 3.11
N LYS A 69 -19.33 -5.14 2.15
CA LYS A 69 -19.86 -6.51 2.19
C LYS A 69 -19.00 -7.49 1.39
N LEU A 70 -17.99 -7.02 0.67
CA LEU A 70 -17.13 -7.86 -0.13
C LEU A 70 -16.16 -8.65 0.75
N ALA A 71 -15.94 -9.90 0.38
CA ALA A 71 -14.78 -10.65 0.85
C ALA A 71 -13.50 -10.02 0.32
N PHE A 72 -12.39 -10.20 1.05
CA PHE A 72 -11.08 -9.67 0.65
C PHE A 72 -10.69 -10.08 -0.78
N ALA A 73 -11.00 -11.32 -1.19
CA ALA A 73 -10.70 -11.82 -2.54
C ALA A 73 -11.47 -11.06 -3.64
N GLU A 74 -12.71 -10.65 -3.37
CA GLU A 74 -13.54 -9.90 -4.33
C GLU A 74 -13.08 -8.44 -4.44
N LEU A 75 -12.67 -7.85 -3.31
CA LEU A 75 -12.04 -6.52 -3.29
C LEU A 75 -10.72 -6.53 -4.08
N ASP A 76 -9.91 -7.58 -3.94
CA ASP A 76 -8.63 -7.72 -4.65
C ASP A 76 -8.86 -7.86 -6.17
N GLN A 77 -9.92 -8.57 -6.60
CA GLN A 77 -10.32 -8.63 -8.01
C GLN A 77 -10.68 -7.25 -8.59
N LEU A 78 -11.48 -6.46 -7.86
CA LEU A 78 -11.81 -5.09 -8.29
C LEU A 78 -10.57 -4.19 -8.33
N TRP A 79 -9.69 -4.35 -7.36
CA TRP A 79 -8.43 -3.60 -7.27
C TRP A 79 -7.49 -3.94 -8.43
N ASP A 80 -7.36 -5.20 -8.79
CA ASP A 80 -6.57 -5.65 -9.92
C ASP A 80 -7.17 -5.19 -11.25
N GLU A 81 -8.50 -5.20 -11.39
CA GLU A 81 -9.15 -4.64 -12.58
C GLU A 81 -8.81 -3.15 -12.75
N VAL A 82 -8.93 -2.35 -11.68
CA VAL A 82 -8.58 -0.93 -11.70
C VAL A 82 -7.09 -0.71 -11.98
N LYS A 83 -6.20 -1.53 -11.41
CA LYS A 83 -4.76 -1.47 -11.72
C LYS A 83 -4.48 -1.68 -13.20
N HIS A 84 -5.15 -2.64 -13.85
CA HIS A 84 -4.98 -2.92 -15.27
C HIS A 84 -5.52 -1.79 -16.15
N GLN A 85 -6.66 -1.20 -15.78
CA GLN A 85 -7.20 -0.01 -16.46
C GLN A 85 -6.30 1.22 -16.29
N SER A 86 -5.49 1.26 -15.23
CA SER A 86 -4.57 2.36 -14.90
C SER A 86 -3.14 2.19 -15.46
N ALA A 87 -2.91 1.33 -16.48
CA ALA A 87 -1.59 1.07 -17.07
C ALA A 87 -0.92 2.33 -17.72
N PRO A 88 0.42 2.39 -17.88
CA PRO A 88 1.28 3.42 -17.28
C PRO A 88 1.34 4.71 -18.10
N GLY A 89 0.48 5.67 -17.79
CA GLY A 89 0.65 7.07 -18.20
C GLY A 89 1.42 7.86 -17.14
N ALA A 90 2.69 8.16 -17.40
CA ALA A 90 3.51 9.20 -16.79
C ALA A 90 3.88 9.07 -15.28
N GLN A 91 5.01 8.42 -15.00
CA GLN A 91 5.82 8.73 -13.81
C GLN A 91 7.32 8.67 -14.19
N SER A 92 7.77 9.70 -14.91
CA SER A 92 9.16 10.15 -14.85
C SER A 92 9.37 11.07 -13.63
#